data_AF-B2IDE4-F1
#
_entry.id   AF-B2IDE4-F1
#
_cell.length_a   1.000
_cell.length_b   1.000
_cell.length_c   1.000
_cell.angle_alpha   90.00
_cell.angle_beta   90.00
_cell.angle_gamma   90.00
#
_symmetry.space_group_name_H-M   'P 1'
#
loop_
_entity.id
_entity.type
_entity.pdbx_description
1 polymer ?
#
loop_
_entity_poly.entity_id
_entity_poly.type
_entity_poly.pdbx_seq_one_letter_code
_entity_poly.pdbx_strand_id
1 'polypeptide(L)'
;MAEFTKLEHAVFASICEAQTEISDALRTLLLNVRITQRDNTGHGFYTSFEVDRSHPPIQFPKRWIDWPDAEVMVGNRVLLMGFILWLEDGYPKCLEGFQYGTKSGESIDLHREDLGALMLLGPIL
;
A
#
# COMPACT_ATOMS: atom_id res chain seq x y z
N MET A 1 -6.17 -4.26 -18.07
CA MET A 1 -5.05 -3.96 -17.15
C MET A 1 -5.60 -4.05 -15.74
N ALA A 2 -4.84 -4.58 -14.78
CA ALA A 2 -5.31 -4.67 -13.40
C ALA A 2 -5.22 -3.29 -12.73
N GLU A 3 -6.29 -2.87 -12.08
CA GLU A 3 -6.35 -1.64 -11.27
C GLU A 3 -5.96 -1.93 -9.82
N PHE A 4 -5.62 -0.89 -9.06
CA PHE A 4 -5.40 -1.03 -7.62
C PHE A 4 -6.68 -1.50 -6.91
N THR A 5 -6.52 -2.27 -5.84
CA THR A 5 -7.63 -2.69 -4.99
C THR A 5 -8.15 -1.51 -4.15
N LYS A 6 -9.31 -1.67 -3.51
CA LYS A 6 -9.84 -0.66 -2.59
C LYS A 6 -8.88 -0.39 -1.43
N LEU A 7 -8.24 -1.44 -0.89
CA LEU A 7 -7.23 -1.31 0.15
C LEU A 7 -6.03 -0.49 -0.35
N GLU A 8 -5.47 -0.85 -1.51
CA GLU A 8 -4.32 -0.16 -2.10
C GLU A 8 -4.62 1.33 -2.33
N HIS A 9 -5.79 1.65 -2.91
CA HIS A 9 -6.24 3.04 -3.07
C HIS A 9 -6.35 3.80 -1.75
N ALA A 10 -6.94 3.18 -0.71
CA ALA A 10 -7.08 3.80 0.60
C ALA A 10 -5.73 4.05 1.27
N VAL A 11 -4.78 3.12 1.14
CA VAL A 11 -3.42 3.28 1.63
C VAL A 11 -2.71 4.43 0.92
N PHE A 12 -2.77 4.50 -0.41
CA PHE A 12 -2.19 5.63 -1.15
C PHE A 12 -2.82 6.97 -0.78
N ALA A 13 -4.14 7.03 -0.56
CA ALA A 13 -4.80 8.23 -0.09
C ALA A 13 -4.27 8.66 1.28
N SER A 14 -4.12 7.72 2.22
CA SER A 14 -3.56 7.99 3.54
C SER A 14 -2.11 8.48 3.49
N ILE A 15 -1.27 7.88 2.62
CA ILE A 15 0.10 8.35 2.39
C ILE A 15 0.09 9.79 1.87
N CYS A 16 -0.77 10.11 0.89
CA CYS A 16 -0.86 11.45 0.33
C CYS A 16 -1.36 12.49 1.35
N GLU A 17 -2.23 12.10 2.28
CA GLU A 17 -2.72 12.96 3.36
C GLU A 17 -1.63 13.24 4.41
N ALA A 18 -0.82 12.23 4.76
CA ALA A 18 0.25 12.37 5.73
C ALA A 18 1.47 13.12 5.17
N GLN A 19 1.79 12.91 3.88
CA GLN A 19 2.98 13.47 3.22
C GLN A 19 2.63 14.72 2.40
N THR A 20 2.20 15.78 3.09
CA THR A 20 1.67 17.00 2.45
C THR A 20 2.64 17.65 1.47
N GLU A 21 3.94 17.60 1.74
CA GLU A 21 5.00 18.20 0.89
C GLU A 21 5.13 17.52 -0.49
N ILE A 22 4.78 16.24 -0.60
CA ILE A 22 4.90 15.46 -1.85
C ILE A 22 3.54 15.00 -2.40
N SER A 23 2.44 15.38 -1.74
CA SER A 23 1.10 14.86 -2.02
C SER A 23 0.69 14.99 -3.49
N ASP A 24 0.82 16.18 -4.07
CA ASP A 24 0.40 16.44 -5.45
C ASP A 24 1.23 15.66 -6.48
N ALA A 25 2.54 15.62 -6.27
CA ALA A 25 3.46 14.86 -7.13
C ALA A 25 3.18 13.35 -7.03
N LEU A 26 2.96 12.83 -5.82
CA LEU A 26 2.63 11.42 -5.60
C LEU A 26 1.28 11.05 -6.22
N ARG A 27 0.25 11.87 -6.03
CA ARG A 27 -1.07 11.67 -6.67
C ARG A 27 -0.92 11.62 -8.18
N THR A 28 -0.19 12.56 -8.77
CA THR A 28 0.05 12.61 -10.23
C THR A 28 0.70 11.32 -10.74
N LEU A 29 1.74 10.84 -10.07
CA LEU A 29 2.43 9.60 -10.46
C LEU A 29 1.55 8.35 -10.33
N LEU A 30 0.60 8.35 -9.38
CA LEU A 30 -0.29 7.22 -9.13
C LEU A 30 -1.57 7.21 -9.98
N LEU A 31 -1.84 8.24 -10.80
CA LEU A 31 -3.07 8.32 -11.62
C LEU A 31 -3.15 7.26 -12.71
N ASN A 32 -2.02 6.97 -13.37
CA ASN A 32 -1.97 6.10 -14.56
C ASN A 32 -0.92 5.00 -14.38
N VAL A 33 -1.09 4.18 -13.35
CA VAL A 33 -0.17 3.08 -13.08
C VAL A 33 -0.41 1.89 -13.99
N ARG A 34 0.65 1.11 -14.23
CA ARG A 34 0.55 -0.23 -14.79
C ARG A 34 1.01 -1.24 -13.75
N ILE A 35 0.07 -1.98 -13.17
CA ILE A 35 0.41 -3.09 -12.27
C ILE A 35 1.16 -4.16 -13.07
N THR A 36 2.34 -4.52 -12.60
CA THR A 36 3.23 -5.48 -13.25
C THR A 36 3.21 -6.83 -12.55
N GLN A 37 3.06 -6.84 -11.23
CA GLN A 37 3.04 -8.06 -10.44
C GLN A 37 2.27 -7.85 -9.13
N ARG A 38 1.56 -8.88 -8.71
CA ARG A 38 1.09 -9.05 -7.33
C ARG A 38 1.66 -10.34 -6.78
N ASP A 39 2.17 -10.28 -5.56
CA ASP A 39 2.67 -11.44 -4.82
C ASP A 39 2.03 -11.43 -3.43
N ASN A 40 1.38 -12.51 -3.06
CA ASN A 40 0.76 -12.70 -1.75
C ASN A 40 1.58 -13.75 -1.03
N THR A 41 2.10 -13.42 0.14
CA THR A 41 3.10 -14.24 0.86
C THR A 41 2.49 -15.01 2.03
N GLY A 42 1.17 -14.93 2.22
CA GLY A 42 0.48 -15.46 3.40
C GLY A 42 0.62 -14.56 4.62
N HIS A 43 1.76 -13.88 4.79
CA HIS A 43 1.98 -12.91 5.86
C HIS A 43 1.75 -11.45 5.43
N GLY A 44 1.73 -11.20 4.14
CA GLY A 44 1.59 -9.88 3.55
C GLY A 44 1.37 -9.98 2.04
N PHE A 45 1.60 -8.87 1.36
CA PHE A 45 1.61 -8.82 -0.10
C PHE A 45 2.55 -7.73 -0.63
N TYR A 46 2.94 -7.91 -1.89
CA TYR A 46 3.62 -6.92 -2.70
C TYR A 46 2.80 -6.63 -3.95
N THR A 47 2.57 -5.36 -4.24
CA THR A 47 1.98 -4.91 -5.51
C THR A 47 3.01 -4.02 -6.20
N SER A 48 3.68 -4.60 -7.19
CA SER A 48 4.64 -3.89 -8.05
C SER A 48 3.93 -3.24 -9.22
N PHE A 49 4.35 -2.03 -9.56
CA PHE A 49 3.77 -1.27 -10.66
C PHE A 49 4.79 -0.33 -11.30
N GLU A 50 4.43 0.18 -12.47
CA GLU A 50 5.13 1.24 -13.17
C GLU A 50 4.28 2.51 -13.20
N VAL A 51 4.96 3.66 -13.12
CA VAL A 51 4.38 5.00 -13.21
C VAL A 51 4.84 5.69 -14.50
N ASP A 52 4.12 6.70 -14.94
CA ASP A 52 4.54 7.55 -16.06
C ASP A 52 5.72 8.45 -15.65
N ARG A 53 6.93 8.07 -16.09
CA ARG A 53 8.18 8.79 -15.82
C ARG A 53 8.37 10.06 -16.66
N SER A 54 7.38 10.48 -17.46
CA SER A 54 7.36 11.83 -18.05
C SER A 54 7.14 12.92 -16.98
N HIS A 55 6.55 12.55 -15.84
CA HIS A 55 6.45 13.40 -14.66
C HIS A 55 7.74 13.35 -13.81
N PRO A 56 8.07 14.44 -13.08
CA PRO A 56 9.24 14.46 -12.21
C PRO A 56 9.11 13.46 -11.05
N PRO A 57 10.23 12.92 -10.53
CA PRO A 57 10.23 12.08 -9.34
C PRO A 57 9.87 12.88 -8.09
N ILE A 58 9.34 12.21 -7.07
CA ILE A 58 9.15 12.84 -5.75
C ILE A 58 10.49 13.07 -5.07
N GLN A 59 10.64 14.23 -4.44
CA GLN A 59 11.79 14.55 -3.60
C GLN A 59 11.47 14.09 -2.17
N PHE A 60 11.99 12.93 -1.79
CA PHE A 60 11.78 12.37 -0.46
C PHE A 60 13.12 11.88 0.12
N PRO A 61 13.41 12.10 1.42
CA PRO A 61 14.73 11.81 1.98
C PRO A 61 15.04 10.31 2.09
N LYS A 62 14.03 9.45 2.04
CA LYS A 62 14.16 7.99 2.13
C LYS A 62 13.79 7.33 0.81
N ARG A 63 14.21 6.06 0.65
CA ARG A 63 13.79 5.19 -0.47
C ARG A 63 12.46 4.47 -0.20
N TRP A 64 11.77 4.82 0.87
CA TRP A 64 10.49 4.24 1.23
C TRP A 64 9.68 5.21 2.10
N ILE A 65 8.37 5.03 2.10
CA ILE A 65 7.43 5.69 3.02
C ILE A 65 6.75 4.58 3.82
N ASP A 66 7.08 4.51 5.11
CA ASP A 66 6.57 3.55 6.10
C ASP A 66 5.32 4.11 6.80
N TRP A 67 4.19 4.08 6.09
CA TRP A 67 2.89 4.55 6.56
C TRP A 67 1.76 4.04 5.63
N PRO A 68 0.54 3.79 6.12
CA PRO A 68 0.12 3.76 7.53
C PRO A 68 0.40 2.41 8.20
N ASP A 69 0.39 2.39 9.54
CA ASP A 69 -0.09 1.22 10.27
C ASP A 69 -1.61 1.33 10.40
N ALA A 70 -2.35 0.24 10.19
CA ALA A 70 -3.80 0.31 10.05
C ALA A 70 -4.53 -0.97 10.47
N GLU A 71 -5.82 -0.81 10.82
CA GLU A 71 -6.75 -1.91 10.91
C GLU A 71 -7.31 -2.23 9.51
N VAL A 72 -7.24 -3.50 9.13
CA VAL A 72 -7.72 -4.02 7.84
C VAL A 72 -8.77 -5.10 8.09
N MET A 73 -9.93 -4.95 7.46
CA MET A 73 -10.97 -5.98 7.46
C MET A 73 -10.61 -7.09 6.48
N VAL A 74 -10.52 -8.32 6.99
CA VAL A 74 -10.27 -9.56 6.25
C VAL A 74 -11.43 -10.52 6.52
N GLY A 75 -12.41 -10.54 5.61
CA GLY A 75 -13.67 -11.23 5.84
C GLY A 75 -14.44 -10.62 7.02
N ASN A 76 -14.56 -11.37 8.13
CA ASN A 76 -15.19 -10.90 9.38
C ASN A 76 -14.18 -10.66 10.52
N ARG A 77 -12.88 -10.61 10.19
CA ARG A 77 -11.78 -10.43 11.14
C ARG A 77 -11.08 -9.10 10.90
N VAL A 78 -10.53 -8.53 11.97
CA VAL A 78 -9.69 -7.33 11.92
C VAL A 78 -8.24 -7.75 12.06
N LEU A 79 -7.44 -7.42 11.05
CA LEU A 79 -6.00 -7.64 11.01
C LEU A 79 -5.29 -6.30 11.19
N LEU A 80 -4.25 -6.26 12.02
CA LEU A 80 -3.36 -5.11 12.12
C LEU A 80 -2.29 -5.26 11.04
N MET A 81 -2.14 -4.27 10.17
CA MET A 81 -1.18 -4.29 9.07
C MET A 81 -0.36 -3.00 9.02
N GLY A 82 0.91 -3.12 8.67
CA GLY A 82 1.75 -2.00 8.26
C GLY A 82 1.87 -1.96 6.75
N PHE A 83 2.14 -0.77 6.22
CA PHE A 83 2.33 -0.54 4.79
C PHE A 83 3.61 0.23 4.50
N ILE A 84 4.30 -0.18 3.44
CA ILE A 84 5.50 0.50 2.94
C ILE A 84 5.34 0.77 1.45
N LEU A 85 5.43 2.04 1.06
CA LEU A 85 5.60 2.42 -0.33
C LEU A 85 7.08 2.54 -0.66
N TRP A 86 7.59 1.61 -1.45
CA TRP A 86 8.96 1.60 -1.94
C TRP A 86 9.15 2.55 -3.13
N LEU A 87 10.27 3.28 -3.09
CA LEU A 87 10.67 4.24 -4.11
C LEU A 87 11.96 3.78 -4.81
N GLU A 88 12.00 3.93 -6.13
CA GLU A 88 13.17 3.71 -6.96
C GLU A 88 13.48 5.02 -7.69
N ASP A 89 14.64 5.64 -7.41
CA ASP A 89 15.04 6.94 -7.97
C ASP A 89 13.97 8.05 -7.78
N GLY A 90 13.26 8.01 -6.65
CA GLY A 90 12.17 8.94 -6.35
C GLY A 90 10.85 8.62 -7.07
N TYR A 91 10.72 7.47 -7.72
CA TYR A 91 9.46 7.01 -8.30
C TYR A 91 8.82 5.90 -7.45
N PRO A 92 7.51 5.97 -7.16
CA PRO A 92 6.76 4.87 -6.58
C PRO A 92 6.89 3.59 -7.41
N LYS A 93 7.24 2.48 -6.75
CA LYS A 93 7.56 1.22 -7.44
C LYS A 93 6.77 0.02 -6.95
N CYS A 94 6.59 -0.07 -5.63
CA CYS A 94 5.92 -1.21 -5.02
C CYS A 94 5.23 -0.78 -3.73
N LEU A 95 3.99 -1.22 -3.55
CA LEU A 95 3.34 -1.19 -2.25
C LEU A 95 3.51 -2.54 -1.57
N GLU A 96 4.08 -2.54 -0.38
CA GLU A 96 4.14 -3.70 0.51
C GLU A 96 3.11 -3.51 1.62
N GLY A 97 2.33 -4.56 1.90
CA GLY A 97 1.53 -4.66 3.11
C GLY A 97 1.97 -5.88 3.91
N PHE A 98 2.21 -5.73 5.21
CA PHE A 98 2.63 -6.81 6.09
C PHE A 98 1.79 -6.82 7.36
N GLN A 99 1.50 -8.00 7.90
CA GLN A 99 0.67 -8.09 9.10
C GLN A 99 1.50 -8.06 10.38
N TYR A 100 0.96 -7.39 11.40
CA TYR A 100 1.37 -7.56 12.80
C TYR A 100 0.57 -8.67 13.50
N GLY A 101 -0.49 -9.16 12.86
CA GLY A 101 -1.45 -10.11 13.42
C GLY A 101 -2.74 -9.43 13.89
N THR A 102 -3.64 -10.20 14.49
CA THR A 102 -4.87 -9.69 15.10
C THR A 102 -4.57 -9.05 16.46
N LYS A 103 -5.57 -8.42 17.09
CA LYS A 103 -5.43 -7.93 18.48
C LYS A 103 -5.15 -9.04 19.51
N SER A 104 -5.50 -10.29 19.19
CA SER A 104 -5.17 -11.48 19.98
C SER A 104 -3.77 -12.04 19.70
N GLY A 105 -3.03 -11.47 18.75
CA GLY A 105 -1.69 -11.92 18.35
C GLY A 105 -1.68 -13.08 17.36
N GLU A 106 -2.82 -13.40 16.75
CA GLU A 106 -2.94 -14.48 15.76
C GLU A 106 -2.61 -13.96 14.37
N SER A 107 -1.97 -14.78 13.54
CA SER A 107 -1.79 -14.45 12.12
C SER A 107 -2.96 -14.95 11.28
N ILE A 108 -3.23 -14.25 10.17
CA ILE A 108 -4.16 -14.70 9.13
C ILE A 108 -3.34 -15.07 7.90
N ASP A 109 -3.53 -16.28 7.38
CA ASP A 109 -2.92 -16.73 6.13
C ASP A 109 -3.59 -16.02 4.94
N LEU A 110 -2.98 -14.94 4.48
CA LEU A 110 -3.49 -14.12 3.39
C LEU A 110 -3.51 -14.85 2.04
N HIS A 111 -2.80 -15.97 1.86
CA HIS A 111 -2.91 -16.76 0.62
C HIS A 111 -4.34 -17.25 0.37
N ARG A 112 -5.14 -17.37 1.44
CA ARG A 112 -6.52 -17.85 1.40
C ARG A 112 -7.55 -16.73 1.23
N GLU A 113 -7.09 -15.50 1.17
CA GLU A 113 -7.94 -14.31 1.18
C GLU A 113 -7.85 -13.59 -0.17
N ASP A 114 -8.96 -13.03 -0.64
CA ASP A 114 -8.96 -12.17 -1.82
C ASP A 114 -8.47 -10.77 -1.44
N LEU A 115 -7.27 -10.39 -1.92
CA LEU A 115 -6.70 -9.06 -1.70
C LEU A 115 -7.63 -7.94 -2.21
N GLY A 116 -8.45 -8.20 -3.23
CA GLY A 116 -9.43 -7.27 -3.77
C GLY A 116 -10.60 -6.99 -2.81
N ALA A 117 -10.86 -7.89 -1.86
CA ALA A 117 -11.93 -7.78 -0.89
C ALA A 117 -11.49 -7.13 0.45
N LEU A 118 -10.18 -6.92 0.64
CA LEU A 118 -9.68 -6.29 1.85
C LEU A 118 -10.07 -4.81 1.91
N MET A 119 -10.35 -4.32 3.12
CA MET A 119 -10.77 -2.94 3.33
C MET A 119 -10.01 -2.32 4.48
N LEU A 120 -9.45 -1.13 4.23
CA LEU A 120 -8.87 -0.29 5.28
C LEU A 120 -10.00 0.23 6.17
N LEU A 121 -9.92 0.01 7.49
CA LEU A 121 -10.84 0.57 8.46
C LEU A 121 -10.35 1.94 8.95
N GLY A 122 -9.03 2.09 9.09
CA GLY A 122 -8.39 3.36 9.40
C GLY A 122 -6.96 3.18 9.91
N PRO A 123 -6.12 4.24 9.86
CA PRO A 123 -4.81 4.23 10.48
C PRO A 123 -4.88 4.04 11.99
N ILE A 124 -3.88 3.38 12.56
CA ILE A 124 -3.66 3.25 14.00
C ILE A 124 -2.62 4.32 14.38
N LEU A 125 -2.97 5.16 15.35
CA LEU A 125 -2.12 6.25 15.87
C LEU A 125 -1.15 5.77 16.95
#